data_AF-A0A1A9LB78-F1
#
_entry.id   AF-A0A1A9LB78-F1
#
_cell.length_a   1.000
_cell.length_b   1.000
_cell.length_c   1.000
_cell.angle_alpha   90.00
_cell.angle_beta   90.00
_cell.angle_gamma   90.00
#
_symmetry.space_group_name_H-M   'P 1'
#
loop_
_entity.id
_entity.type
_entity.pdbx_description
1 polymer ?
#
loop_
_entity_poly.entity_id
_entity_poly.type
_entity_poly.pdbx_seq_one_letter_code
_entity_poly.pdbx_strand_id
1 'polypeptide(L)'
;MISTITKLQIAIGRSQAAYNLYVPEKKYFQALRIKSANLNVYEILEVYLYECEENEKKAIQQYIFHLEDWFNQFEELERTGPELESEFVFERLKNSPEFPKTFVNKILLKKL
;
A
#
# COMPACT_ATOMS: atom_id res chain seq x y z
N MET A 1 -18.47 -17.01 -0.52
CA MET A 1 -17.91 -15.77 0.08
C MET A 1 -16.42 -15.76 -0.23
N ILE A 2 -15.86 -14.66 -0.77
CA ILE A 2 -14.41 -14.58 -1.07
C ILE A 2 -13.67 -14.38 0.25
N SER A 3 -12.60 -15.15 0.50
CA SER A 3 -11.80 -15.06 1.74
C SER A 3 -11.03 -13.72 1.82
N THR A 4 -10.73 -13.28 3.04
CA THR A 4 -9.93 -12.07 3.28
C THR A 4 -8.56 -12.16 2.62
N ILE A 5 -7.92 -13.34 2.65
CA ILE A 5 -6.64 -13.58 1.95
C ILE A 5 -6.78 -13.37 0.45
N THR A 6 -7.83 -13.91 -0.19
CA THR A 6 -8.04 -13.71 -1.63
C THR A 6 -8.28 -12.23 -1.97
N LYS A 7 -9.05 -11.51 -1.14
CA LYS A 7 -9.23 -10.06 -1.31
C LYS A 7 -7.89 -9.33 -1.19
N LEU A 8 -7.07 -9.69 -0.20
CA LEU A 8 -5.76 -9.08 0.04
C LEU A 8 -4.80 -9.32 -1.12
N GLN A 9 -4.76 -10.54 -1.67
CA GLN A 9 -3.97 -10.87 -2.85
C GLN A 9 -4.35 -10.01 -4.06
N ILE A 10 -5.65 -9.86 -4.32
CA ILE A 10 -6.16 -9.02 -5.42
C ILE A 10 -5.80 -7.54 -5.18
N ALA A 11 -5.98 -7.04 -3.96
CA ALA A 11 -5.69 -5.65 -3.62
C ALA A 11 -4.19 -5.34 -3.74
N ILE A 12 -3.31 -6.21 -3.25
CA ILE A 12 -1.85 -6.10 -3.40
C ILE A 12 -1.48 -6.11 -4.89
N GLY A 13 -2.07 -7.01 -5.68
CA GLY A 13 -1.84 -7.07 -7.13
C GLY A 13 -2.22 -5.75 -7.83
N ARG A 14 -3.36 -5.17 -7.47
CA ARG A 14 -3.79 -3.85 -7.98
C ARG A 14 -2.84 -2.73 -7.56
N SER A 15 -2.40 -2.70 -6.31
CA SER A 15 -1.42 -1.72 -5.81
C SER A 15 -0.09 -1.82 -6.57
N GLN A 16 0.42 -3.04 -6.77
CA GLN A 16 1.65 -3.26 -7.54
C GLN A 16 1.51 -2.81 -9.00
N ALA A 17 0.37 -3.08 -9.63
CA ALA A 17 0.10 -2.62 -11.00
C ALA A 17 0.05 -1.09 -11.09
N ALA A 18 -0.56 -0.42 -10.11
CA ALA A 18 -0.57 1.05 -10.03
C ALA A 18 0.85 1.61 -9.83
N TYR A 19 1.65 0.99 -8.97
CA TYR A 19 3.04 1.37 -8.74
C TYR A 19 3.90 1.22 -10.01
N ASN A 20 3.75 0.12 -10.74
CA ASN A 20 4.49 -0.11 -11.99
C ASN A 20 4.18 0.95 -13.05
N LEU A 21 2.95 1.46 -13.10
CA LEU A 21 2.56 2.56 -14.01
C LEU A 21 3.07 3.93 -13.55
N TYR A 22 3.38 4.09 -12.26
CA TYR A 22 3.88 5.32 -11.67
C TYR A 22 5.39 5.48 -11.82
N VAL A 23 6.17 4.42 -11.57
CA VAL A 23 7.64 4.47 -11.52
C VAL A 23 8.31 5.21 -12.71
N PRO A 24 7.85 5.03 -13.97
CA PRO A 24 8.49 5.68 -15.11
C PRO A 24 8.40 7.20 -15.10
N GLU A 25 7.22 7.75 -14.79
CA GLU A 25 6.92 9.19 -14.97
C GLU A 25 6.71 9.95 -13.64
N LYS A 26 6.36 9.22 -12.58
CA LYS A 26 6.09 9.71 -11.22
C LYS A 26 5.14 10.90 -11.15
N LYS A 27 4.09 10.88 -11.98
CA LYS A 27 3.11 11.97 -12.05
C LYS A 27 2.11 11.90 -10.91
N TYR A 28 1.62 13.05 -10.47
CA TYR A 28 0.65 13.13 -9.39
C TYR A 28 -0.62 12.31 -9.68
N PHE A 29 -1.15 12.34 -10.91
CA PHE A 29 -2.32 11.52 -11.27
C PHE A 29 -2.06 10.00 -11.24
N GLN A 30 -0.81 9.56 -11.44
CA GLN A 30 -0.40 8.16 -11.25
C GLN A 30 -0.30 7.83 -9.77
N ALA A 31 0.22 8.76 -8.97
CA ALA A 31 0.29 8.63 -7.53
C ALA A 31 -1.12 8.51 -6.91
N LEU A 32 -2.11 9.28 -7.37
CA LEU A 32 -3.52 9.14 -6.96
C LEU A 32 -4.07 7.72 -7.17
N ARG A 33 -3.64 7.03 -8.23
CA ARG A 33 -4.00 5.61 -8.45
C ARG A 33 -3.36 4.70 -7.41
N ILE A 34 -2.10 4.95 -7.03
CA ILE A 34 -1.44 4.25 -5.92
C ILE A 34 -2.21 4.50 -4.63
N LYS A 35 -2.55 5.75 -4.28
CA LYS A 35 -3.33 6.09 -3.08
C LYS A 35 -4.63 5.29 -3.01
N SER A 36 -5.40 5.29 -4.11
CA SER A 36 -6.65 4.51 -4.21
C SER A 36 -6.44 2.99 -4.09
N ALA A 37 -5.33 2.46 -4.62
CA ALA A 37 -5.03 1.04 -4.51
C ALA A 37 -4.56 0.65 -3.10
N ASN A 38 -3.72 1.47 -2.50
CA ASN A 38 -3.20 1.30 -1.15
C ASN A 38 -4.29 1.39 -0.10
N LEU A 39 -5.28 2.29 -0.26
CA LEU A 39 -6.41 2.38 0.67
C LEU A 39 -7.16 1.04 0.79
N ASN A 40 -7.39 0.37 -0.34
CA ASN A 40 -8.04 -0.94 -0.34
C ASN A 40 -7.17 -2.01 0.36
N VAL A 41 -5.86 -2.01 0.12
CA VAL A 41 -4.92 -2.89 0.83
C VAL A 41 -4.98 -2.63 2.34
N TYR A 42 -4.95 -1.37 2.75
CA TYR A 42 -5.02 -0.93 4.14
C TYR A 42 -6.29 -1.44 4.83
N GLU A 43 -7.46 -1.19 4.25
CA GLU A 43 -8.76 -1.63 4.78
C GLU A 43 -8.83 -3.16 4.97
N ILE A 44 -8.26 -3.92 4.02
CA ILE A 44 -8.24 -5.38 4.12
C ILE A 44 -7.23 -5.85 5.18
N LEU A 45 -6.07 -5.20 5.30
CA LEU A 45 -5.07 -5.53 6.32
C LEU A 45 -5.60 -5.29 7.74
N GLU A 46 -6.35 -4.21 7.95
CA GLU A 46 -7.02 -3.91 9.22
C GLU A 46 -7.95 -5.06 9.64
N VAL A 47 -8.74 -5.59 8.70
CA VAL A 47 -9.58 -6.77 8.96
C VAL A 47 -8.73 -8.02 9.19
N TYR A 48 -7.74 -8.25 8.32
CA TYR A 48 -6.90 -9.45 8.38
C TYR A 48 -6.06 -9.52 9.66
N LEU A 49 -5.73 -8.39 10.27
CA LEU A 49 -5.02 -8.32 11.55
C LEU A 49 -5.74 -9.09 12.67
N TYR A 50 -7.07 -9.15 12.63
CA TYR A 50 -7.89 -9.90 13.58
C TYR A 50 -8.05 -11.39 13.23
N GLU A 51 -7.79 -11.77 11.98
CA GLU A 51 -7.98 -13.15 11.47
C GLU A 51 -6.67 -13.94 11.37
N CYS A 52 -5.53 -13.25 11.32
CA CYS A 52 -4.22 -13.84 11.09
C CYS A 52 -3.63 -14.54 12.33
N GLU A 53 -2.58 -15.34 12.10
CA GLU A 53 -1.78 -15.91 13.18
C GLU A 53 -0.98 -14.82 13.92
N GLU A 54 -0.73 -15.02 15.22
CA GLU A 54 0.02 -14.05 16.06
C GLU A 54 1.40 -13.70 15.48
N ASN A 55 2.06 -14.67 14.85
CA ASN A 55 3.37 -14.49 14.21
C ASN A 55 3.33 -13.59 12.94
N GLU A 56 2.16 -13.33 12.35
CA GLU A 56 1.97 -12.47 11.18
C GLU A 56 1.66 -11.03 11.56
N LYS A 57 1.09 -10.79 12.75
CA LYS A 57 0.59 -9.47 13.20
C LYS A 57 1.63 -8.36 13.09
N LYS A 58 2.87 -8.61 13.53
CA LYS A 58 3.95 -7.61 13.46
C LYS A 58 4.23 -7.16 12.02
N ALA A 59 4.21 -8.09 11.06
CA ALA A 59 4.46 -7.76 9.67
C ALA A 59 3.27 -7.03 9.02
N ILE A 60 2.04 -7.37 9.43
CA ILE A 60 0.82 -6.67 9.02
C ILE A 60 0.84 -5.22 9.52
N GLN A 61 1.14 -5.01 10.81
CA GLN A 61 1.29 -3.68 11.40
C GLN A 61 2.38 -2.86 10.70
N GLN A 62 3.53 -3.47 10.38
CA GLN A 62 4.57 -2.80 9.60
C GLN A 62 4.08 -2.37 8.21
N TYR A 63 3.23 -3.20 7.57
CA TYR A 63 2.66 -2.84 6.28
C TYR A 63 1.69 -1.67 6.42
N ILE A 64 0.78 -1.73 7.41
CA ILE A 64 -0.17 -0.67 7.72
C ILE A 64 0.55 0.66 7.91
N PHE A 65 1.57 0.70 8.77
CA PHE A 65 2.37 1.92 9.02
C PHE A 65 3.10 2.40 7.76
N HIS A 66 3.62 1.48 6.94
CA HIS A 66 4.22 1.86 5.66
C HIS A 66 3.22 2.55 4.73
N LEU A 67 1.96 2.08 4.69
CA LEU A 67 0.89 2.71 3.90
C LEU A 67 0.45 4.05 4.49
N GLU A 68 0.41 4.19 5.83
CA GLU A 68 0.10 5.45 6.50
C GLU A 68 1.13 6.54 6.18
N ASP A 69 2.41 6.22 6.13
CA ASP A 69 3.45 7.16 5.71
C ASP A 69 3.22 7.66 4.27
N TRP A 70 2.78 6.78 3.37
CA TRP A 70 2.34 7.17 2.02
C TRP A 70 1.14 8.11 2.07
N PHE A 71 0.11 7.78 2.84
CA PHE A 71 -1.10 8.60 2.94
C PHE A 71 -0.82 9.99 3.52
N ASN A 72 0.04 10.08 4.53
CA ASN A 72 0.44 11.36 5.12
C ASN A 72 1.15 12.26 4.10
N GLN A 73 2.08 11.73 3.31
CA GLN A 73 2.73 12.49 2.24
C GLN A 73 1.76 12.93 1.14
N PHE A 74 0.77 12.08 0.81
CA PHE A 74 -0.30 12.49 -0.10
C PHE A 74 -1.14 13.64 0.46
N GLU A 75 -1.50 13.58 1.74
CA GLU A 75 -2.29 14.62 2.38
C GLU A 75 -1.53 15.95 2.43
N GLU A 76 -0.22 15.91 2.72
CA GLU A 76 0.64 17.08 2.68
C GLU A 76 0.72 17.69 1.28
N LEU A 77 0.91 16.86 0.24
CA LEU A 77 0.91 17.33 -1.14
C LEU A 77 -0.47 17.89 -1.55
N GLU A 78 -1.57 17.21 -1.22
CA GLU A 78 -2.93 17.65 -1.59
C GLU A 78 -3.24 19.06 -1.08
N ARG A 79 -2.72 19.44 0.09
CA ARG A 79 -2.85 20.79 0.65
C ARG A 79 -2.17 21.87 -0.19
N THR A 80 -1.21 21.52 -1.05
CA THR A 80 -0.56 22.49 -1.95
C THR A 80 -1.33 22.71 -3.25
N GLY A 81 -2.38 21.91 -3.54
CA GLY A 81 -3.13 21.98 -4.79
C GLY A 81 -2.32 21.66 -6.05
N PRO A 82 -1.64 20.50 -6.11
CA PRO A 82 -0.77 20.12 -7.24
C PRO A 82 -1.55 19.94 -8.55
N GLU A 83 -0.92 20.24 -9.67
CA GLU A 83 -1.44 19.90 -10.99
C GLU A 83 -1.33 18.39 -11.25
N LEU A 84 -2.24 17.82 -12.04
CA LEU A 84 -2.24 16.38 -12.31
C LEU A 84 -0.93 15.87 -12.91
N GLU A 85 -0.33 16.66 -13.80
CA GLU A 85 0.91 16.34 -14.51
C GLU A 85 2.18 16.79 -13.76
N SER A 86 2.03 17.32 -12.54
CA SER A 86 3.19 17.65 -11.70
C SER A 86 3.89 16.36 -11.25
N GLU A 87 5.19 16.46 -11.01
CA GLU A 87 5.95 15.36 -10.40
C GLU A 87 5.52 15.20 -8.94
N PHE A 88 5.43 13.95 -8.49
CA PHE A 88 5.30 13.59 -7.08
C PHE A 88 6.19 12.38 -6.82
N VAL A 89 7.23 12.56 -6.02
CA VAL A 89 8.13 11.48 -5.60
C VAL A 89 7.84 11.16 -4.14
N PHE A 90 7.49 9.91 -3.86
CA PHE A 90 7.40 9.45 -2.48
C PHE A 90 8.80 9.29 -1.90
N GLU A 91 9.08 9.99 -0.81
CA GLU A 91 10.34 9.90 -0.09
C GLU A 91 10.13 9.10 1.20
N ARG A 92 11.03 8.17 1.51
CA ARG A 92 10.92 7.42 2.78
C ARG A 92 11.21 8.37 3.95
N LEU A 93 10.25 8.57 4.85
CA LEU A 93 10.46 9.40 6.04
C LEU A 93 11.48 8.74 6.98
N LYS A 94 12.15 9.57 7.77
CA LYS A 94 13.13 9.09 8.75
C LYS A 94 12.45 8.18 9.76
N ASN A 95 13.04 7.00 10.00
CA ASN A 95 12.52 5.96 10.88
C ASN A 95 11.20 5.30 10.41
N SER A 96 10.76 5.54 9.18
CA SER A 96 9.63 4.81 8.59
C SER A 96 9.92 3.31 8.49
N PRO A 97 8.94 2.45 8.78
CA PRO A 97 9.08 1.01 8.60
C PRO A 97 9.35 0.66 7.13
N GLU A 98 10.13 -0.41 6.94
CA GLU A 98 10.39 -0.95 5.62
C GLU A 98 9.15 -1.65 5.07
N PHE A 99 8.98 -1.59 3.75
CA PHE A 99 7.98 -2.39 3.07
C PHE A 99 8.21 -3.88 3.41
N PRO A 100 7.21 -4.60 3.96
CA PRO A 100 7.41 -5.95 4.49
C PRO A 100 7.37 -7.00 3.37
N LYS A 101 8.39 -6.96 2.50
CA LYS A 101 8.50 -7.78 1.27
C LYS A 101 8.31 -9.27 1.51
N THR A 102 8.88 -9.81 2.59
CA THR A 102 8.76 -11.23 2.95
C THR A 102 7.31 -11.61 3.24
N PHE A 103 6.57 -10.77 3.97
CA PHE A 103 5.16 -11.00 4.28
C PHE A 103 4.29 -10.90 3.01
N VAL A 104 4.51 -9.86 2.20
CA VAL A 104 3.78 -9.68 0.93
C VAL A 104 3.98 -10.88 0.00
N ASN A 105 5.21 -11.35 -0.16
CA ASN A 105 5.51 -12.54 -0.94
C ASN A 105 4.82 -13.79 -0.36
N LYS A 106 4.80 -13.95 0.97
CA LYS A 106 4.07 -15.04 1.62
C LYS A 106 2.59 -15.00 1.27
N ILE A 107 1.94 -13.85 1.37
CA ILE A 107 0.52 -13.68 1.02
C ILE A 107 0.26 -14.01 -0.44
N LEU A 108 1.08 -13.52 -1.37
CA LEU A 108 0.94 -13.80 -2.81
C LEU A 108 1.17 -15.27 -3.18
N LEU A 109 1.91 -16.03 -2.35
CA LEU A 109 2.18 -17.46 -2.55
C LEU A 109 1.25 -18.39 -1.78
N LYS A 110 0.41 -17.89 -0.85
CA LYS A 110 -0.60 -18.73 -0.16
C LYS A 110 -1.55 -19.31 -1.21
N LYS A 111 -1.50 -20.63 -1.39
CA LYS A 111 -2.44 -21.38 -2.23
C LYS A 111 -3.84 -21.31 -1.61
N LEU A 112 -4.84 -21.19 -2.47
CA LEU A 112 -6.27 -21.19 -2.14
C LEU A 112 -6.71 -22.53 -1.56
#